data_AF-A0A067PII8-F1
#
_entry.id   AF-A0A067PII8-F1
#
_cell.length_a   1.000
_cell.length_b   1.000
_cell.length_c   1.000
_cell.angle_alpha   90.00
_cell.angle_beta   90.00
_cell.angle_gamma   90.00
#
_symmetry.space_group_name_H-M   'P 1'
#
loop_
_entity.id
_entity.type
_entity.pdbx_description
1 polymer ?
#
loop_
_entity_poly.entity_id
_entity_poly.type
_entity_poly.pdbx_seq_one_letter_code
_entity_poly.pdbx_strand_id
1 'polypeptide(L)'
;MHVVMNKILFFLTTLWLSFWLPVFQFHHGVKGQSATAAQCNRSSPLTQNSLGQSPCDDAAALWGVCTGDATPWPPLPNGSQYSPPQPDLGEVNPCTCSSVVYVLASACGWCQNQNFTTWATWTTNCTTAQQTKGFPSLIPSGIAIPHWAYMDVSGFGGNFDPTIALQLGGTSDTASQTPINDVIRLRLS
;
A
#
# COMPACT_ATOMS: atom_id res chain seq x y z
N MET A 1 -84.79 0.79 -30.82
CA MET A 1 -85.23 -0.60 -31.03
C MET A 1 -83.98 -1.43 -31.28
N HIS A 2 -83.66 -2.35 -30.35
CA HIS A 2 -82.75 -3.51 -30.48
C HIS A 2 -81.27 -3.21 -30.82
N VAL A 3 -80.32 -3.18 -29.87
CA VAL A 3 -79.70 -4.31 -29.11
C VAL A 3 -78.89 -5.27 -30.01
N VAL A 4 -77.72 -5.67 -29.48
CA VAL A 4 -76.85 -6.81 -29.85
C VAL A 4 -75.65 -6.42 -30.76
N MET A 5 -74.47 -6.07 -30.23
CA MET A 5 -73.44 -6.94 -29.64
C MET A 5 -72.62 -7.74 -30.68
N ASN A 6 -71.35 -7.38 -30.90
CA ASN A 6 -70.23 -8.34 -30.87
C ASN A 6 -68.84 -7.67 -31.08
N LYS A 7 -68.02 -7.68 -30.02
CA LYS A 7 -66.58 -7.98 -30.06
C LYS A 7 -65.69 -7.29 -31.11
N ILE A 8 -65.41 -6.00 -30.98
CA ILE A 8 -64.07 -5.47 -31.34
C ILE A 8 -63.65 -4.49 -30.24
N LEU A 9 -63.44 -5.07 -29.07
CA LEU A 9 -62.87 -4.44 -27.90
C LEU A 9 -61.39 -4.83 -27.86
N PHE A 10 -60.53 -3.83 -27.60
CA PHE A 10 -59.08 -3.89 -27.39
C PHE A 10 -58.23 -4.18 -28.63
N PHE A 11 -57.50 -3.17 -29.13
CA PHE A 11 -56.11 -3.27 -29.63
C PHE A 11 -55.61 -2.01 -30.38
N LEU A 12 -56.11 -0.79 -30.11
CA LEU A 12 -55.68 0.40 -30.88
C LEU A 12 -55.38 1.66 -30.05
N THR A 13 -54.76 1.54 -28.85
CA THR A 13 -54.43 2.74 -28.04
C THR A 13 -53.05 2.77 -27.38
N THR A 14 -52.04 2.01 -27.82
CA THR A 14 -50.70 2.07 -27.18
C THR A 14 -49.51 2.04 -28.14
N LEU A 15 -49.58 2.79 -29.24
CA LEU A 15 -48.36 3.30 -29.87
C LEU A 15 -48.55 4.81 -29.98
N TRP A 16 -47.46 5.58 -29.87
CA TRP A 16 -47.40 7.06 -29.91
C TRP A 16 -47.35 7.82 -28.58
N LEU A 17 -46.73 7.25 -27.54
CA LEU A 17 -46.08 8.04 -26.47
C LEU A 17 -44.69 7.47 -26.17
N SER A 18 -43.76 7.64 -27.09
CA SER A 18 -42.32 7.47 -26.84
C SER A 18 -41.51 8.37 -27.77
N PHE A 19 -41.93 9.63 -27.86
CA PHE A 19 -41.07 10.71 -28.31
C PHE A 19 -40.51 11.36 -27.05
N TRP A 20 -39.19 11.56 -27.02
CA TRP A 20 -38.37 12.18 -25.95
C TRP A 20 -37.98 11.29 -24.78
N LEU A 21 -36.92 10.50 -24.97
CA LEU A 21 -35.72 10.54 -24.13
C LEU A 21 -34.56 10.08 -25.01
N PRO A 22 -33.58 10.92 -25.38
CA PRO A 22 -32.28 10.39 -25.75
C PRO A 22 -31.76 9.73 -24.48
N VAL A 23 -31.63 8.41 -24.49
CA VAL A 23 -30.85 7.72 -23.47
C VAL A 23 -29.40 8.17 -23.71
N PHE A 24 -29.03 9.31 -23.13
CA PHE A 24 -27.64 9.66 -22.87
C PHE A 24 -27.12 8.58 -21.93
N GLN A 25 -26.67 7.47 -22.50
CA GLN A 25 -25.78 6.56 -21.79
C GLN A 25 -24.44 7.28 -21.67
N PHE A 26 -24.37 8.17 -20.68
CA PHE A 26 -23.11 8.56 -20.07
C PHE A 26 -22.50 7.28 -19.48
N HIS A 27 -21.75 6.56 -20.31
CA HIS A 27 -20.77 5.60 -19.83
C HIS A 27 -19.66 6.42 -19.19
N HIS A 28 -19.89 6.91 -17.96
CA HIS A 28 -18.81 7.19 -17.04
C HIS A 28 -18.25 5.84 -16.56
N GLY A 29 -17.68 5.09 -17.50
CA GLY A 29 -16.74 4.05 -17.18
C GLY A 29 -15.50 4.76 -16.66
N VAL A 30 -15.47 5.03 -15.35
CA VAL A 30 -14.18 5.26 -14.69
C VAL A 30 -13.46 3.93 -14.83
N LYS A 31 -12.53 3.84 -15.78
CA LYS A 31 -11.53 2.78 -15.74
C LYS A 31 -10.66 3.11 -14.53
N GLY A 32 -11.04 2.60 -13.36
CA GLY A 32 -10.09 2.42 -12.29
C GLY A 32 -8.99 1.53 -12.86
N GLN A 33 -7.83 2.12 -13.16
CA GLN A 33 -6.66 1.33 -13.51
C GLN A 33 -6.31 0.59 -12.24
N SER A 34 -6.70 -0.68 -12.12
CA SER A 34 -6.09 -1.56 -11.13
C SER A 34 -4.61 -1.59 -11.49
N ALA A 35 -3.82 -0.78 -10.80
CA ALA A 35 -2.38 -0.90 -10.85
C ALA A 35 -2.06 -2.34 -10.45
N THR A 36 -1.43 -3.09 -11.35
CA THR A 36 -0.91 -4.42 -11.01
C THR A 36 0.02 -4.23 -9.81
N ALA A 37 -0.07 -5.08 -8.79
CA ALA A 37 0.83 -5.01 -7.64
C ALA A 37 2.25 -5.44 -8.04
N ALA A 38 3.26 -4.76 -7.50
CA ALA A 38 4.66 -5.13 -7.65
C ALA A 38 4.91 -6.58 -7.22
N GLN A 39 5.74 -7.30 -7.97
CA GLN A 39 6.06 -8.70 -7.71
C GLN A 39 7.54 -8.87 -7.39
N CYS A 40 7.86 -9.82 -6.51
CA CYS A 40 9.25 -10.17 -6.27
C CYS A 40 9.80 -11.11 -7.33
N ASN A 41 10.87 -10.69 -8.00
CA ASN A 41 11.52 -11.45 -9.07
C ASN A 41 12.80 -12.15 -8.60
N ARG A 42 13.09 -12.10 -7.29
CA ARG A 42 14.25 -12.75 -6.66
C ARG A 42 13.79 -13.85 -5.72
N SER A 43 14.66 -14.84 -5.53
CA SER A 43 14.56 -15.82 -4.45
C SER A 43 15.62 -15.49 -3.40
N SER A 44 15.20 -15.07 -2.21
CA SER A 44 16.10 -14.77 -1.09
C SER A 44 15.33 -14.80 0.24
N PRO A 45 15.99 -15.05 1.39
CA PRO A 45 15.35 -14.88 2.70
C PRO A 45 14.76 -13.48 2.95
N LEU A 46 15.17 -12.46 2.18
CA LEU A 46 14.60 -11.10 2.26
C LEU A 46 13.29 -10.96 1.48
N THR A 47 12.89 -11.94 0.67
CA THR A 47 11.79 -11.77 -0.28
C THR A 47 10.43 -12.17 0.27
N GLN A 48 10.40 -12.76 1.48
CA GLN A 48 9.17 -13.14 2.16
C GLN A 48 9.31 -12.94 3.68
N ASN A 49 8.25 -12.44 4.32
CA ASN A 49 8.09 -12.45 5.77
C ASN A 49 7.42 -13.76 6.24
N SER A 50 7.13 -13.87 7.55
CA SER A 50 6.44 -15.04 8.14
C SER A 50 5.01 -15.28 7.64
N LEU A 51 4.37 -14.27 7.06
CA LEU A 51 3.06 -14.36 6.41
C LEU A 51 3.16 -14.65 4.90
N GLY A 52 4.37 -14.84 4.38
CA GLY A 52 4.61 -15.07 2.95
C GLY A 52 4.45 -13.81 2.09
N GLN A 53 4.39 -12.62 2.69
CA GLN A 53 4.26 -11.35 1.98
C GLN A 53 5.65 -10.87 1.54
N SER A 54 5.72 -10.22 0.38
CA SER A 54 6.96 -9.68 -0.15
C SER A 54 7.31 -8.32 0.49
N PRO A 55 8.56 -7.83 0.36
CA PRO A 55 8.92 -6.47 0.77
C PRO A 55 8.05 -5.38 0.12
N CYS A 56 7.50 -5.66 -1.07
CA CYS A 56 6.60 -4.73 -1.75
C CYS A 56 5.23 -4.67 -1.10
N ASP A 57 4.72 -5.81 -0.64
CA ASP A 57 3.47 -5.89 0.12
C ASP A 57 3.63 -5.21 1.48
N ASP A 58 4.75 -5.47 2.18
CA ASP A 58 5.05 -4.85 3.47
C ASP A 58 5.23 -3.33 3.35
N ALA A 59 5.93 -2.87 2.30
CA ALA A 59 6.09 -1.44 2.02
C ALA A 59 4.74 -0.76 1.75
N ALA A 60 3.90 -1.35 0.89
CA ALA A 60 2.57 -0.81 0.60
C ALA A 60 1.66 -0.81 1.83
N ALA A 61 1.72 -1.87 2.66
CA ALA A 61 0.94 -1.97 3.88
C ALA A 61 1.33 -0.88 4.91
N LEU A 62 2.63 -0.69 5.17
CA LEU A 62 3.07 0.38 6.07
C LEU A 62 2.84 1.77 5.48
N TRP A 63 2.95 1.93 4.15
CA TRP A 63 2.59 3.17 3.49
C TRP A 63 1.13 3.52 3.79
N GLY A 64 0.21 2.57 3.65
CA GLY A 64 -1.20 2.75 3.99
C GLY A 64 -1.44 3.05 5.47
N VAL A 65 -0.65 2.49 6.38
CA VAL A 65 -0.67 2.89 7.80
C VAL A 65 -0.27 4.36 7.98
N CYS A 66 0.70 4.84 7.20
CA CYS A 66 1.23 6.19 7.32
C CYS A 66 0.37 7.27 6.64
N THR A 67 -0.29 6.95 5.53
CA THR A 67 -0.96 7.93 4.66
C THR A 67 -2.46 7.70 4.54
N GLY A 68 -2.96 6.53 4.94
CA GLY A 68 -4.32 6.08 4.64
C GLY A 68 -4.48 5.53 3.21
N ASP A 69 -3.44 5.55 2.39
CA ASP A 69 -3.45 5.01 1.03
C ASP A 69 -2.98 3.54 1.00
N ALA A 70 -3.94 2.63 0.95
CA ALA A 70 -3.69 1.19 0.86
C ALA A 70 -3.51 0.69 -0.59
N THR A 71 -3.27 1.58 -1.55
CA THR A 71 -3.02 1.20 -2.94
C THR A 71 -1.75 0.35 -3.05
N PRO A 72 -1.81 -0.83 -3.68
CA PRO A 72 -0.61 -1.63 -3.94
C PRO A 72 0.42 -0.82 -4.73
N TRP A 73 1.69 -0.94 -4.36
CA TRP A 73 2.75 -0.29 -5.10
C TRP A 73 2.88 -0.89 -6.51
N PRO A 74 2.97 -0.05 -7.56
CA PRO A 74 3.11 -0.55 -8.92
C PRO A 74 4.51 -1.14 -9.16
N PRO A 75 4.66 -2.06 -10.11
CA PRO A 75 5.95 -2.51 -10.61
C PRO A 75 6.80 -1.33 -11.08
N LEU A 76 8.06 -1.35 -10.70
CA LEU A 76 9.03 -0.36 -11.14
C LEU A 76 9.46 -0.62 -12.59
N PRO A 77 9.48 0.41 -13.46
CA PRO A 77 10.16 0.35 -14.75
C PRO A 77 11.64 -0.03 -14.63
N ASN A 78 12.23 -0.53 -15.72
CA ASN A 78 13.64 -0.92 -15.74
C ASN A 78 14.58 0.24 -15.36
N GLY A 79 15.45 0.02 -14.38
CA GLY A 79 16.41 1.00 -13.88
C GLY A 79 15.80 2.11 -12.99
N SER A 80 14.53 2.00 -12.62
CA SER A 80 13.86 2.98 -11.76
C SER A 80 13.88 2.57 -10.28
N GLN A 81 13.37 3.45 -9.42
CA GLN A 81 13.30 3.29 -7.97
C GLN A 81 12.03 3.95 -7.44
N TYR A 82 11.59 3.56 -6.24
CA TYR A 82 10.47 4.25 -5.58
C TYR A 82 10.85 5.66 -5.15
N SER A 83 9.89 6.57 -5.29
CA SER A 83 10.07 7.98 -4.93
C SER A 83 10.05 8.18 -3.41
N PRO A 84 10.86 9.13 -2.90
CA PRO A 84 10.73 9.64 -1.53
C PRO A 84 9.32 10.20 -1.24
N PRO A 85 8.90 10.35 0.04
CA PRO A 85 7.66 11.02 0.39
C PRO A 85 7.59 12.45 -0.17
N GLN A 86 6.47 12.79 -0.80
CA GLN A 86 6.25 14.06 -1.49
C GLN A 86 5.38 15.02 -0.65
N PRO A 87 5.82 16.28 -0.42
CA PRO A 87 5.10 17.23 0.42
C PRO A 87 3.79 17.72 -0.21
N ASP A 88 3.74 17.86 -1.53
CA ASP A 88 2.56 18.24 -2.31
C ASP A 88 1.46 17.17 -2.30
N LEU A 89 1.82 15.92 -2.02
CA LEU A 89 0.89 14.80 -1.82
C LEU A 89 0.52 14.58 -0.34
N GLY A 90 1.05 15.39 0.58
CA GLY A 90 0.80 15.23 2.02
C GLY A 90 1.45 13.97 2.62
N GLU A 91 2.44 13.39 1.95
CA GLU A 91 3.04 12.12 2.35
C GLU A 91 4.13 12.32 3.41
N VAL A 92 4.70 13.52 3.55
CA VAL A 92 5.85 13.78 4.44
C VAL A 92 5.40 13.84 5.90
N ASN A 93 5.70 12.79 6.67
CA ASN A 93 5.41 12.72 8.10
C ASN A 93 6.37 11.73 8.82
N PRO A 94 6.38 11.66 10.16
CA PRO A 94 7.31 10.78 10.87
C PRO A 94 7.22 9.29 10.51
N CYS A 95 6.08 8.83 10.01
CA CYS A 95 5.83 7.44 9.63
C CYS A 95 6.45 7.11 8.26
N THR A 96 6.23 7.93 7.23
CA THR A 96 6.83 7.74 5.89
C THR A 96 8.32 8.07 5.85
N CYS A 97 8.76 9.02 6.70
CA CYS A 97 10.16 9.36 6.94
C CYS A 97 10.85 8.43 7.94
N SER A 98 10.31 7.22 8.15
CA SER A 98 10.87 6.23 9.05
C SER A 98 11.87 5.32 8.35
N SER A 99 12.89 4.85 9.07
CA SER A 99 13.92 3.99 8.50
C SER A 99 13.35 2.66 8.01
N VAL A 100 12.29 2.14 8.64
CA VAL A 100 11.65 0.88 8.25
C VAL A 100 10.94 1.00 6.90
N VAL A 101 10.17 2.07 6.68
CA VAL A 101 9.50 2.29 5.38
C VAL A 101 10.54 2.44 4.28
N TYR A 102 11.62 3.18 4.53
CA TYR A 102 12.73 3.29 3.59
C TYR A 102 13.40 1.95 3.25
N VAL A 103 13.69 1.13 4.27
CA VAL A 103 14.35 -0.18 4.08
C VAL A 103 13.45 -1.10 3.27
N LEU A 104 12.15 -1.16 3.57
CA LEU A 104 11.19 -1.98 2.82
C LEU A 104 11.01 -1.48 1.39
N ALA A 105 10.96 -0.16 1.18
CA ALA A 105 10.89 0.44 -0.16
C ALA A 105 12.12 0.06 -1.01
N SER A 106 13.30 0.14 -0.39
CA SER A 106 14.57 -0.20 -1.03
C SER A 106 14.67 -1.70 -1.31
N ALA A 107 14.25 -2.53 -0.35
CA ALA A 107 14.18 -3.97 -0.51
C ALA A 107 13.19 -4.39 -1.60
N CYS A 108 12.06 -3.70 -1.74
CA CYS A 108 11.10 -3.92 -2.82
C CYS A 108 11.70 -3.60 -4.19
N GLY A 109 12.41 -2.47 -4.33
CA GLY A 109 13.16 -2.16 -5.56
C GLY A 109 14.20 -3.24 -5.88
N TRP A 110 15.02 -3.61 -4.88
CA TRP A 110 16.00 -4.69 -5.02
C TRP A 110 15.35 -6.02 -5.47
N CYS A 111 14.30 -6.44 -4.78
CA CYS A 111 13.51 -7.66 -5.03
C CYS A 111 12.89 -7.72 -6.44
N GLN A 112 12.55 -6.57 -7.02
CA GLN A 112 12.09 -6.46 -8.42
C GLN A 112 13.21 -6.53 -9.47
N ASN A 113 14.48 -6.61 -9.05
CA ASN A 113 15.67 -6.37 -9.87
C ASN A 113 15.76 -4.93 -10.40
N GLN A 114 15.31 -3.97 -9.59
CA GLN A 114 15.36 -2.54 -9.87
C GLN A 114 16.27 -1.79 -8.90
N ASN A 115 16.37 -0.48 -9.07
CA ASN A 115 17.21 0.37 -8.23
C ASN A 115 16.50 0.74 -6.93
N PHE A 116 17.30 1.22 -5.98
CA PHE A 116 16.83 1.82 -4.74
C PHE A 116 17.70 3.05 -4.44
N THR A 117 17.10 4.01 -3.75
CA THR A 117 17.75 5.28 -3.43
C THR A 117 18.46 5.23 -2.08
N THR A 118 19.27 6.25 -1.79
CA THR A 118 19.93 6.37 -0.48
C THR A 118 18.99 6.95 0.58
N TRP A 119 19.30 6.71 1.86
CA TRP A 119 18.53 7.29 2.98
C TRP A 119 18.49 8.82 2.92
N ALA A 120 19.61 9.45 2.55
CA ALA A 120 19.68 10.91 2.38
C ALA A 120 18.72 11.41 1.28
N THR A 121 18.60 10.66 0.18
CA THR A 121 17.66 10.99 -0.89
C THR A 121 16.22 10.74 -0.46
N TRP A 122 15.96 9.60 0.21
CA TRP A 122 14.63 9.27 0.74
C TRP A 122 14.13 10.32 1.74
N THR A 123 15.02 10.89 2.53
CA THR A 123 14.68 11.88 3.55
C THR A 123 14.89 13.34 3.12
N THR A 124 15.13 13.60 1.83
CA THR A 124 15.39 14.96 1.32
C THR A 124 14.26 15.94 1.65
N ASN A 125 13.00 15.48 1.66
CA ASN A 125 11.84 16.31 2.01
C ASN A 125 11.49 16.26 3.50
N CYS A 126 12.17 15.43 4.29
CA CYS A 126 11.89 15.22 5.71
C CYS A 126 12.79 16.11 6.57
N THR A 127 12.20 16.90 7.47
CA THR A 127 12.99 17.58 8.50
C THR A 127 13.64 16.56 9.45
N THR A 128 14.73 16.92 10.12
CA THR A 128 15.38 16.03 11.11
C THR A 128 14.41 15.57 12.21
N ALA A 129 13.45 16.41 12.60
CA ALA A 129 12.43 16.05 13.59
C ALA A 129 11.39 15.02 13.09
N GLN A 130 11.23 14.88 11.76
CA GLN A 130 10.37 13.89 11.14
C GLN A 130 11.11 12.58 10.83
N GLN A 131 12.44 12.55 10.89
CA GLN A 131 13.18 11.32 10.63
C GLN A 131 13.10 10.38 11.83
N THR A 132 12.46 9.22 11.65
CA THR A 132 12.28 8.23 12.72
C THR A 132 13.24 7.05 12.52
N LYS A 133 13.99 6.69 13.57
CA LYS A 133 14.68 5.39 13.64
C LYS A 133 13.67 4.30 14.03
N GLY A 134 13.54 3.25 13.23
CA GLY A 134 12.49 2.24 13.39
C GLY A 134 11.19 2.66 12.71
N PHE A 135 10.05 2.26 13.27
CA PHE A 135 8.70 2.65 12.83
C PHE A 135 7.96 3.29 14.02
N PRO A 136 7.35 4.49 13.89
CA PRO A 136 6.86 5.25 15.04
C PRO A 136 5.50 4.78 15.59
N SER A 137 4.79 3.93 14.88
CA SER A 137 3.40 3.56 15.21
C SER A 137 3.25 2.08 15.51
N LEU A 138 2.13 1.72 16.14
CA LEU A 138 1.74 0.32 16.25
C LEU A 138 1.42 -0.24 14.86
N ILE A 139 1.92 -1.44 14.59
CA ILE A 139 1.66 -2.15 13.35
C ILE A 139 0.37 -2.95 13.53
N PRO A 140 -0.67 -2.73 12.71
CA PRO A 140 -1.91 -3.49 12.76
C PRO A 140 -1.70 -5.01 12.59
N SER A 141 -2.62 -5.80 13.13
CA SER A 141 -2.64 -7.25 12.91
C SER A 141 -2.75 -7.57 11.41
N GLY A 142 -1.98 -8.56 10.95
CA GLY A 142 -1.95 -8.96 9.53
C GLY A 142 -0.84 -8.32 8.71
N ILE A 143 0.01 -7.49 9.34
CA ILE A 143 1.27 -7.00 8.78
C ILE A 143 2.41 -7.60 9.60
N ALA A 144 3.34 -8.29 8.95
CA ALA A 144 4.51 -8.87 9.61
C ALA A 144 5.78 -8.20 9.08
N ILE A 145 6.36 -7.31 9.87
CA ILE A 145 7.60 -6.63 9.47
C ILE A 145 8.80 -7.47 9.92
N PRO A 146 9.64 -7.94 8.99
CA PRO A 146 10.78 -8.76 9.34
C PRO A 146 11.86 -7.96 10.09
N HIS A 147 12.60 -8.60 10.99
CA HIS A 147 13.61 -7.95 11.83
C HIS A 147 14.64 -7.14 11.04
N TRP A 148 15.11 -7.66 9.89
CA TRP A 148 16.07 -6.96 9.03
C TRP A 148 15.57 -5.60 8.53
N ALA A 149 14.25 -5.35 8.49
CA ALA A 149 13.69 -4.06 8.09
C ALA A 149 14.03 -2.93 9.08
N TYR A 150 14.43 -3.28 10.31
CA TYR A 150 14.86 -2.34 11.35
C TYR A 150 16.38 -2.07 11.34
N MET A 151 17.09 -2.46 10.29
CA MET A 151 18.54 -2.22 10.18
C MET A 151 18.91 -0.73 10.32
N ASP A 152 20.04 -0.44 10.95
CA ASP A 152 20.53 0.93 11.13
C ASP A 152 21.18 1.47 9.85
N VAL A 153 20.37 2.07 9.00
CA VAL A 153 20.82 2.68 7.73
C VAL A 153 21.81 3.83 7.92
N SER A 154 21.81 4.50 9.09
CA SER A 154 22.77 5.57 9.38
C SER A 154 24.15 5.04 9.74
N GLY A 155 24.23 3.84 10.33
CA GLY A 155 25.49 3.16 10.66
C GLY A 155 26.18 2.50 9.46
N PHE A 156 25.44 2.21 8.39
CA PHE A 156 25.94 1.46 7.22
C PHE A 156 26.13 2.33 5.95
N GLY A 157 26.54 3.59 6.12
CA GLY A 157 26.86 4.46 4.99
C GLY A 157 25.64 5.07 4.29
N GLY A 158 24.48 5.09 4.95
CA GLY A 158 23.28 5.79 4.47
C GLY A 158 22.53 5.07 3.36
N ASN A 159 22.69 3.75 3.23
CA ASN A 159 22.02 2.96 2.20
C ASN A 159 21.40 1.67 2.74
N PHE A 160 20.43 1.12 2.01
CA PHE A 160 20.02 -0.27 2.19
C PHE A 160 21.16 -1.18 1.70
N ASP A 161 21.49 -2.21 2.48
CA ASP A 161 22.47 -3.23 2.10
C ASP A 161 21.85 -4.63 2.27
N PRO A 162 21.57 -5.35 1.16
CA PRO A 162 20.97 -6.67 1.23
C PRO A 162 21.88 -7.71 1.90
N THR A 163 23.21 -7.52 1.89
CA THR A 163 24.15 -8.40 2.58
C THR A 163 24.02 -8.28 4.08
N ILE A 164 23.93 -7.04 4.58
CA ILE A 164 23.74 -6.77 6.01
C ILE A 164 22.34 -7.22 6.44
N ALA A 165 21.31 -6.95 5.64
CA ALA A 165 19.96 -7.42 5.91
C ALA A 165 19.90 -8.95 6.03
N LEU A 166 20.61 -9.68 5.17
CA LEU A 166 20.72 -11.15 5.26
C LEU A 166 21.42 -11.61 6.56
N GLN A 167 22.45 -10.90 7.00
CA GLN A 167 23.16 -11.21 8.26
C GLN A 167 22.27 -10.97 9.49
N LEU A 168 21.40 -9.96 9.46
CA LEU A 168 20.44 -9.68 10.54
C LEU A 168 19.32 -10.72 10.63
N GLY A 169 19.08 -11.49 9.57
CA GLY A 169 18.11 -12.57 9.55
C GLY A 169 16.64 -12.12 9.61
N GLY A 170 15.73 -13.08 9.69
CA GLY A 170 14.31 -12.85 9.40
C GLY A 170 13.30 -13.63 10.24
N THR A 171 13.48 -13.74 11.57
CA THR A 171 12.36 -14.05 12.48
C THR A 171 12.43 -13.23 13.77
N SER A 172 11.67 -12.14 13.79
CA SER A 172 10.94 -11.60 14.95
C SER A 172 9.81 -10.75 14.41
N ASP A 173 8.65 -11.39 14.25
CA ASP A 173 7.43 -10.81 13.69
C ASP A 173 6.78 -9.89 14.73
N THR A 174 7.10 -8.61 14.66
CA THR A 174 6.49 -7.64 15.58
C THR A 174 5.12 -7.23 15.06
N ALA A 175 4.11 -8.07 15.28
CA ALA A 175 2.81 -7.52 15.64
C ALA A 175 3.01 -6.92 17.04
N SER A 176 3.42 -5.66 17.13
CA SER A 176 3.65 -5.02 18.42
C SER A 176 2.32 -4.88 19.14
N GLN A 177 1.91 -5.93 19.85
CA GLN A 177 0.82 -5.88 20.79
C GLN A 177 1.33 -5.18 22.04
N THR A 178 0.64 -4.08 22.34
CA THR A 178 0.65 -3.23 23.55
C THR A 178 1.80 -2.24 23.75
N PRO A 179 1.48 -0.96 24.02
CA PRO A 179 2.39 -0.01 24.64
C PRO A 179 2.92 -0.59 25.95
N ILE A 180 4.20 -0.33 26.23
CA ILE A 180 4.98 -0.82 27.40
C ILE A 180 4.30 -0.48 28.75
N ASN A 181 3.29 0.39 28.76
CA ASN A 181 2.51 0.77 29.93
C ASN A 181 1.48 -0.30 30.41
N ASP A 182 1.11 -1.28 29.58
CA ASP A 182 0.12 -2.31 29.99
C ASP A 182 0.75 -3.58 30.59
N VAL A 183 1.98 -3.92 30.22
CA VAL A 183 2.67 -5.12 30.76
C VAL A 183 3.00 -4.96 32.26
N ILE A 184 3.18 -3.72 32.74
CA ILE A 184 3.43 -3.44 34.15
C ILE A 184 2.15 -3.59 34.99
N ARG A 185 0.96 -3.32 34.42
CA ARG A 185 -0.32 -3.40 35.15
C ARG A 185 -0.77 -4.84 35.43
N LEU A 186 -0.39 -5.80 34.59
CA LEU A 186 -0.78 -7.21 34.75
C LEU A 186 0.14 -8.04 35.67
N ARG A 187 1.28 -7.48 36.12
CA ARG A 187 2.17 -8.17 37.09
C ARG A 187 2.00 -7.70 38.53
N LEU A 188 1.03 -6.84 38.82
CA LEU A 188 0.78 -6.28 40.16
C LEU A 188 -0.65 -6.51 40.66
N SER A 189 -1.38 -7.48 40.11
CA SER A 189 -2.71 -7.89 40.56
C SER A 189 -2.75 -9.37 40.91
#